data_AF-A0A2W4JNH9-F1
#
_entry.id   AF-A0A2W4JNH9-F1
#
_cell.length_a   1.000
_cell.length_b   1.000
_cell.length_c   1.000
_cell.angle_alpha   90.00
_cell.angle_beta   90.00
_cell.angle_gamma   90.00
#
_symmetry.space_group_name_H-M   'P 1'
#
loop_
_entity.id
_entity.type
_entity.pdbx_description
1 polymer ?
#
loop_
_entity_poly.entity_id
_entity_poly.type
_entity_poly.pdbx_seq_one_letter_code
_entity_poly.pdbx_strand_id
1 'polypeptide(L)'
;MTRPGPLRWLWYAAGGRLPDRYREWVLKDVTGPGWMWRHFARASVIIWPLAAVWWLLPADTLVHAGMSVLALLISYFYSGAYMTESAENRLAKHGFPPGTFRSVRDRLNQKKFAEARARYDAVYRR
;
A
#
# COMPACT_ATOMS: atom_id res chain seq x y z
N MET A 1 16.87 -9.37 7.46
CA MET A 1 15.94 -8.83 6.43
C MET A 1 16.69 -8.13 5.31
N THR A 2 16.77 -8.75 4.14
CA THR A 2 17.40 -8.17 2.94
C THR A 2 16.39 -7.24 2.24
N ARG A 3 16.82 -6.04 1.82
CA ARG A 3 15.96 -5.10 1.08
C ARG A 3 16.14 -5.30 -0.44
N PRO A 4 15.07 -5.25 -1.24
CA PRO A 4 15.20 -5.27 -2.70
C PRO A 4 15.86 -3.96 -3.16
N GLY A 5 16.73 -4.06 -4.18
CA GLY A 5 17.26 -2.88 -4.86
C GLY A 5 16.17 -2.12 -5.63
N PRO A 6 16.43 -0.89 -6.11
CA PRO A 6 15.43 0.00 -6.69
C PRO A 6 14.71 -0.59 -7.91
N LEU A 7 15.43 -1.24 -8.82
CA LEU A 7 14.86 -1.93 -9.98
C LEU A 7 13.88 -3.04 -9.59
N ARG A 8 14.23 -3.85 -8.59
CA ARG A 8 13.36 -4.92 -8.09
C ARG A 8 12.16 -4.36 -7.33
N TRP A 9 12.33 -3.22 -6.68
CA TRP A 9 11.24 -2.51 -6.04
C TRP A 9 10.23 -1.97 -7.07
N LEU A 10 10.69 -1.43 -8.20
CA LEU A 10 9.81 -1.01 -9.30
C LEU A 10 9.06 -2.21 -9.92
N TRP A 11 9.75 -3.32 -10.20
CA TRP A 11 9.11 -4.57 -10.63
C TRP A 11 8.04 -5.04 -9.64
N TYR A 12 8.35 -4.98 -8.35
CA TYR A 12 7.42 -5.30 -7.28
C TYR A 12 6.24 -4.32 -7.21
N ALA A 13 6.47 -3.02 -7.41
CA ALA A 13 5.42 -2.00 -7.47
C ALA A 13 4.45 -2.26 -8.63
N ALA A 14 4.98 -2.64 -9.79
CA ALA A 14 4.21 -3.02 -10.98
C ALA A 14 3.43 -4.35 -10.84
N GLY A 15 3.57 -5.07 -9.72
CA GLY A 15 2.82 -6.31 -9.44
C GLY A 15 3.64 -7.60 -9.63
N GLY A 16 4.92 -7.47 -9.98
CA GLY A 16 5.85 -8.58 -10.12
C GLY A 16 6.17 -9.28 -8.79
N ARG A 17 6.43 -10.59 -8.85
CA ARG A 17 6.83 -11.40 -7.69
C ARG A 17 8.32 -11.22 -7.41
N LEU A 18 8.66 -10.94 -6.14
CA LEU A 18 10.05 -10.95 -5.66
C LEU A 18 10.52 -12.37 -5.33
N PRO A 19 11.84 -12.67 -5.43
CA PRO A 19 12.40 -13.93 -4.94
C PRO A 19 12.12 -14.17 -3.46
N ASP A 20 12.01 -15.44 -3.06
CA ASP A 20 11.55 -15.84 -1.71
C ASP A 20 12.45 -15.31 -0.57
N ARG A 21 13.72 -14.99 -0.84
CA ARG A 21 14.61 -14.30 0.12
C ARG A 21 14.07 -12.95 0.63
N TYR A 22 13.14 -12.33 -0.10
CA TYR A 22 12.49 -11.07 0.28
C TYR A 22 11.14 -11.25 0.97
N ARG A 23 10.70 -12.49 1.21
CA ARG A 23 9.39 -12.83 1.76
C ARG A 23 9.11 -12.10 3.09
N GLU A 24 10.08 -12.10 4.01
CA GLU A 24 9.97 -11.37 5.28
C GLU A 24 9.86 -9.85 5.07
N TRP A 25 10.65 -9.31 4.13
CA TRP A 25 10.59 -7.89 3.81
C TRP A 25 9.22 -7.51 3.25
N VAL A 26 8.63 -8.34 2.38
CA VAL A 26 7.26 -8.15 1.85
C VAL A 26 6.25 -8.14 2.98
N LEU A 27 6.33 -9.10 3.92
CA LEU A 27 5.45 -9.14 5.08
C LEU A 27 5.51 -7.82 5.87
N LYS A 28 6.72 -7.32 6.16
CA LYS A 28 6.91 -6.04 6.86
C LYS A 28 6.48 -4.83 6.02
N ASP A 29 6.63 -4.89 4.70
CA ASP A 29 6.19 -3.84 3.76
C ASP A 29 4.69 -3.65 3.80
N VAL A 30 3.92 -4.74 3.78
CA VAL A 30 2.46 -4.66 3.74
C VAL A 30 1.80 -4.57 5.11
N THR A 31 2.44 -5.04 6.19
CA THR A 31 1.84 -5.00 7.55
C THR A 31 2.41 -3.93 8.47
N GLY A 32 3.57 -3.36 8.12
CA GLY A 32 4.33 -2.46 8.99
C GLY A 32 3.73 -1.06 9.14
N PRO A 33 4.33 -0.21 9.99
CA PRO A 33 3.93 1.18 10.09
C PRO A 33 4.12 1.90 8.74
N GLY A 34 3.15 2.72 8.35
CA GLY A 34 3.17 3.43 7.07
C GLY A 34 2.88 2.57 5.85
N TRP A 35 2.37 1.34 6.01
CA TRP A 35 2.01 0.45 4.89
C TRP A 35 1.05 1.11 3.88
N MET A 36 0.14 1.97 4.36
CA MET A 36 -0.78 2.74 3.51
C MET A 36 -0.02 3.68 2.56
N TRP A 37 0.93 4.46 3.08
CA TRP A 37 1.79 5.32 2.27
C TRP A 37 2.61 4.53 1.26
N ARG A 38 3.13 3.36 1.65
CA ARG A 38 3.86 2.46 0.73
C ARG A 38 2.94 1.84 -0.33
N HIS A 39 1.67 1.62 -0.01
CA HIS A 39 0.67 1.19 -1.00
C HIS A 39 0.44 2.30 -2.03
N PHE A 40 0.15 3.52 -1.58
CA PHE A 40 -0.05 4.66 -2.47
C PHE A 40 1.20 4.97 -3.30
N ALA A 41 2.39 4.97 -2.70
CA ALA A 41 3.64 5.18 -3.43
C ALA A 41 3.84 4.14 -4.55
N ARG A 42 3.42 2.89 -4.36
CA ARG A 42 3.45 1.87 -5.42
C ARG A 42 2.38 2.10 -6.48
N ALA A 43 1.16 2.46 -6.08
CA ALA A 43 0.10 2.80 -7.01
C ALA A 43 0.50 4.00 -7.90
N SER A 44 1.14 5.01 -7.30
CA SER A 44 1.72 6.17 -7.98
C SER A 44 2.69 5.78 -9.11
N VAL A 45 3.47 4.70 -8.96
CA VAL A 45 4.39 4.23 -10.03
C VAL A 45 3.64 3.88 -11.32
N ILE A 46 2.39 3.40 -11.21
CA ILE A 46 1.55 3.06 -12.37
C ILE A 46 0.68 4.25 -12.79
N ILE A 47 0.10 4.96 -11.83
CA ILE A 47 -0.88 6.01 -12.09
C ILE A 47 -0.21 7.24 -12.72
N TRP A 48 0.98 7.66 -12.27
CA TRP A 48 1.62 8.87 -12.79
C TRP A 48 2.01 8.77 -14.27
N PRO A 49 2.66 7.69 -14.74
CA PRO A 49 2.92 7.53 -16.18
C PRO A 49 1.63 7.54 -17.00
N LEU A 50 0.58 6.87 -16.53
CA LEU A 50 -0.73 6.88 -17.20
C LEU A 50 -1.37 8.27 -17.25
N ALA A 51 -1.26 9.04 -16.16
CA ALA A 51 -1.72 10.42 -16.13
C ALA A 51 -0.87 11.33 -17.05
N ALA A 52 0.43 11.10 -17.15
CA ALA A 52 1.33 11.86 -18.00
C ALA A 52 1.14 11.58 -19.50
N VAL A 53 0.71 10.37 -19.88
CA VAL A 53 0.45 10.02 -21.29
C VAL A 53 -0.55 10.97 -21.95
N TRP A 54 -1.55 11.45 -21.21
CA TRP A 54 -2.55 12.39 -21.74
C TRP A 54 -1.94 13.72 -22.21
N TRP A 55 -0.80 14.12 -21.65
CA TRP A 55 -0.11 15.36 -22.01
C TRP A 55 0.65 15.27 -23.35
N LEU A 56 0.80 14.06 -23.91
CA LEU A 56 1.38 13.86 -25.24
C LEU A 56 0.37 14.12 -26.36
N LEU A 57 -0.92 14.26 -26.04
CA LEU A 57 -1.96 14.53 -27.01
C LEU A 57 -2.06 16.05 -27.28
N PRO A 58 -2.37 16.46 -28.52
CA PRO A 58 -2.61 17.86 -28.83
C PRO A 58 -4.00 18.27 -28.29
N ALA A 59 -4.05 18.77 -27.06
CA ALA A 59 -5.26 19.38 -26.48
C ALA A 59 -4.92 20.59 -25.59
N ASP A 60 -5.96 21.31 -25.17
CA ASP A 60 -5.83 22.46 -24.27
C ASP A 60 -5.36 22.04 -22.87
N THR A 61 -4.60 22.91 -22.22
CA THR A 61 -4.00 22.62 -20.91
C THR A 61 -5.04 22.41 -19.81
N LEU A 62 -6.20 23.04 -19.89
CA LEU A 62 -7.29 22.84 -18.94
C LEU A 62 -7.91 21.44 -19.10
N VAL A 63 -8.01 20.96 -20.33
CA VAL A 63 -8.50 19.60 -20.64
C VAL A 63 -7.54 18.55 -20.09
N HIS A 64 -6.23 18.72 -20.31
CA HIS A 64 -5.22 17.83 -19.74
C HIS A 64 -5.26 17.80 -18.21
N ALA A 65 -5.39 18.95 -17.56
CA ALA A 65 -5.48 19.05 -16.11
C ALA A 65 -6.75 18.34 -15.59
N GLY A 66 -7.92 18.59 -16.20
CA GLY A 66 -9.17 17.96 -15.81
C GLY A 66 -9.13 16.44 -15.93
N MET A 67 -8.64 15.92 -17.05
CA MET A 67 -8.50 14.47 -17.28
C MET A 67 -7.51 13.84 -16.30
N SER A 68 -6.37 14.49 -16.07
CA SER A 68 -5.34 14.01 -15.15
C SER A 68 -5.86 13.96 -13.72
N VAL A 69 -6.52 15.03 -13.25
CA VAL A 69 -7.08 15.11 -11.89
C VAL A 69 -8.16 14.06 -11.69
N LEU A 70 -9.08 13.89 -12.65
CA LEU A 70 -10.13 12.88 -12.57
C LEU A 70 -9.54 11.46 -12.54
N ALA A 71 -8.57 11.18 -13.42
CA ALA A 71 -7.89 9.88 -13.46
C ALA A 71 -7.16 9.57 -12.14
N LEU A 72 -6.45 10.56 -11.58
CA LEU A 72 -5.76 10.43 -10.29
C LEU A 72 -6.77 10.15 -9.18
N LEU A 73 -7.86 10.92 -9.10
CA LEU A 73 -8.87 10.80 -8.04
C LEU A 73 -9.51 9.41 -8.06
N ILE A 74 -9.97 8.95 -9.22
CA ILE A 74 -10.57 7.62 -9.38
C ILE A 74 -9.54 6.53 -9.02
N SER A 75 -8.32 6.62 -9.58
CA SER A 75 -7.30 5.59 -9.37
C SER A 75 -6.88 5.47 -7.90
N TYR A 76 -6.68 6.60 -7.20
CA TYR A 76 -6.35 6.59 -5.79
C TYR A 76 -7.51 6.14 -4.91
N PHE A 77 -8.75 6.50 -5.26
CA PHE A 77 -9.93 6.02 -4.56
C PHE A 77 -10.02 4.49 -4.60
N TYR A 78 -9.92 3.89 -5.80
CA TYR A 78 -9.94 2.44 -5.96
C TYR A 78 -8.72 1.77 -5.32
N SER A 79 -7.53 2.35 -5.44
CA SER A 79 -6.33 1.86 -4.77
C SER A 79 -6.52 1.80 -3.25
N GLY A 80 -7.10 2.84 -2.65
CA GLY A 80 -7.43 2.85 -1.23
C GLY A 80 -8.49 1.80 -0.86
N ALA A 81 -9.56 1.70 -1.64
CA ALA A 81 -10.64 0.75 -1.40
C ALA A 81 -10.17 -0.72 -1.40
N TYR A 82 -9.25 -1.07 -2.31
CA TYR A 82 -8.73 -2.42 -2.47
C TYR A 82 -7.37 -2.63 -1.79
N MET A 83 -6.93 -1.72 -0.92
CA MET A 83 -5.57 -1.77 -0.38
C MET A 83 -5.31 -3.02 0.49
N THR A 84 -6.32 -3.46 1.24
CA THR A 84 -6.25 -4.63 2.12
C THR A 84 -6.22 -5.92 1.32
N GLU A 85 -7.10 -6.03 0.33
CA GLU A 85 -7.16 -7.15 -0.62
C GLU A 85 -5.87 -7.26 -1.43
N SER A 86 -5.33 -6.12 -1.89
CA SER A 86 -4.05 -6.05 -2.59
C SER A 86 -2.89 -6.50 -1.71
N ALA A 87 -2.89 -6.15 -0.42
CA ALA A 87 -1.90 -6.60 0.54
C ALA A 87 -2.01 -8.12 0.77
N GLU A 88 -3.21 -8.65 0.94
CA GLU A 88 -3.47 -10.08 1.13
C GLU A 88 -3.06 -10.90 -0.10
N ASN A 89 -3.48 -10.49 -1.31
CA ASN A 89 -3.08 -11.13 -2.57
C ASN A 89 -1.56 -11.15 -2.75
N ARG A 90 -0.87 -10.10 -2.29
CA ARG A 90 0.58 -10.06 -2.36
C ARG A 90 1.22 -11.03 -1.38
N LEU A 91 0.69 -11.17 -0.17
CA LEU A 91 1.15 -12.19 0.77
C LEU A 91 0.90 -13.60 0.23
N ALA A 92 -0.28 -13.85 -0.33
CA ALA A 92 -0.62 -15.12 -0.98
C ALA A 92 0.36 -15.46 -2.11
N LYS A 93 0.71 -14.48 -2.97
CA LYS A 93 1.74 -14.63 -4.02
C LYS A 93 3.12 -15.01 -3.47
N HIS A 94 3.39 -14.80 -2.19
CA HIS A 94 4.65 -15.16 -1.52
C HIS A 94 4.52 -16.38 -0.60
N GLY A 95 3.46 -17.18 -0.75
CA GLY A 95 3.26 -18.44 -0.04
C GLY A 95 2.83 -18.25 1.43
N PHE A 96 2.29 -17.09 1.78
CA PHE A 96 1.62 -16.93 3.07
C PHE A 96 0.18 -17.44 3.01
N PRO A 97 -0.35 -18.01 4.11
CA PRO A 97 -1.74 -18.42 4.18
C PRO A 97 -2.70 -17.24 3.95
N PRO A 98 -3.89 -17.46 3.35
CA PRO A 98 -4.93 -16.44 3.27
C PRO A 98 -5.34 -15.93 4.66
N GLY A 99 -5.60 -14.64 4.77
CA GLY A 99 -5.93 -13.96 6.02
C GLY A 99 -4.71 -13.56 6.86
N THR A 100 -3.49 -13.72 6.34
CA THR A 100 -2.27 -13.36 7.07
C THR A 100 -2.23 -11.85 7.34
N PHE A 101 -2.57 -11.02 6.35
CA PHE A 101 -2.56 -9.56 6.56
C PHE A 101 -3.59 -9.17 7.62
N ARG A 102 -4.81 -9.70 7.52
CA ARG A 102 -5.88 -9.43 8.49
C ARG A 102 -5.48 -9.84 9.90
N SER A 103 -4.94 -11.06 10.08
CA SER A 103 -4.50 -11.54 11.40
C SER A 103 -3.39 -10.68 12.03
N VAL A 104 -2.43 -10.21 11.22
CA VAL A 104 -1.35 -9.34 11.71
C VAL A 104 -1.91 -7.98 12.12
N ARG A 105 -2.80 -7.40 11.31
CA ARG A 105 -3.42 -6.10 11.61
C ARG A 105 -4.32 -6.16 12.83
N ASP A 106 -5.10 -7.23 13.01
CA ASP A 106 -5.95 -7.43 14.18
C ASP A 106 -5.11 -7.52 15.45
N ARG A 107 -4.03 -8.31 15.45
CA ARG A 107 -3.07 -8.38 16.57
C ARG A 107 -2.45 -7.02 16.90
N LEU A 108 -2.04 -6.26 15.88
CA LEU A 108 -1.44 -4.93 16.08
C LEU A 108 -2.44 -3.92 16.64
N ASN A 109 -3.69 -3.97 16.17
CA ASN A 109 -4.75 -3.10 16.67
C ASN A 109 -5.13 -3.45 18.11
N GLN A 110 -5.25 -4.74 18.45
CA GLN A 110 -5.51 -5.19 19.82
C GLN A 110 -4.46 -4.69 20.81
N LYS A 111 -3.17 -4.79 20.47
CA LYS A 111 -2.08 -4.25 21.30
C LYS A 111 -2.22 -2.74 21.52
N LYS A 112 -2.47 -1.97 20.45
CA LYS A 112 -2.69 -0.52 20.55
C LYS A 112 -3.89 -0.16 21.43
N PHE A 113 -5.00 -0.90 21.30
CA PHE A 113 -6.19 -0.66 22.12
C PHE A 113 -5.95 -1.02 23.59
N ALA A 114 -5.23 -2.12 23.88
CA ALA A 114 -4.86 -2.50 25.24
C ALA A 114 -3.95 -1.44 25.89
N GLU A 115 -2.94 -0.96 25.17
CA GLU A 115 -2.06 0.14 25.62
C GLU A 115 -2.84 1.44 25.86
N ALA A 116 -3.77 1.79 24.96
CA ALA A 116 -4.61 2.96 25.12
C ALA A 116 -5.55 2.86 26.34
N ARG A 117 -6.14 1.67 26.58
CA ARG A 117 -6.96 1.40 27.77
C ARG A 117 -6.14 1.49 29.05
N ALA A 118 -4.95 0.89 29.08
CA ALA A 118 -4.07 0.97 30.25
C ALA A 118 -3.67 2.41 30.59
N ARG A 119 -3.42 3.26 29.57
CA ARG A 119 -3.18 4.69 29.75
C ARG A 119 -4.40 5.43 30.28
N TYR A 120 -5.58 5.12 29.75
CA TYR A 120 -6.83 5.71 30.21
C TYR A 120 -7.11 5.36 31.68
N ASP A 121 -6.99 4.08 32.04
CA ASP A 121 -7.19 3.59 33.41
C ASP A 121 -6.20 4.24 34.38
N ALA A 122 -4.93 4.41 34.00
CA ALA A 122 -3.93 5.08 34.83
C ALA A 122 -4.23 6.56 35.15
N VAL A 123 -4.99 7.24 34.27
CA VAL A 123 -5.33 8.66 34.43
C VAL A 123 -6.66 8.85 35.15
N TYR A 124 -7.68 8.04 34.83
CA TYR A 124 -9.06 8.28 35.26
C TYR A 124 -9.57 7.30 36.31
N ARG A 125 -8.91 6.16 36.53
CA ARG A 125 -9.32 5.14 37.49
C ARG A 125 -8.47 5.25 38.77
N ARG A 126 -8.45 6.45 39.34
CA ARG A 126 -7.85 6.73 40.66
C ARG A 126 -8.94 6.93 41.70
#